data_AF-A0A497S460-F1
#
_entry.id   AF-A0A497S460-F1
#
_cell.length_a   1.000
_cell.length_b   1.000
_cell.length_c   1.000
_cell.angle_alpha   90.00
_cell.angle_beta   90.00
_cell.angle_gamma   90.00
#
_symmetry.space_group_name_H-M   'P 1'
#
loop_
_entity.id
_entity.type
_entity.pdbx_description
1 polymer ?
#
loop_
_entity_poly.entity_id
_entity_poly.type
_entity_poly.pdbx_seq_one_letter_code
_entity_poly.pdbx_strand_id
1 'polypeptide(L)'
;MHEWYILKSVVERRDKKYHISKKELNELIINKTDVKIIKELLKSGNLTLKELRERIKRTRISIYFSLKKLESFGFIIKNGSMVSLSENNALNIFKKLVSEKFDFDYIIGERLDVLNSLMEWKSPDDISHKLGMSTSSVYKYINQLMPLLDKSKNRYRIKRDKRLLMEFVRFMRDDMKSKNKEFIEIWSHRDEMLIKTGKPFDGALTSFSRFHEFGVKINDDYMNFMYYFKPKKNLMPEEILVHSIKSSENKDMLSHSIAFFMKNKEIMNQLMIERLANKFDVMDLWMDIYSYITNNENIKNRDMFISKDEFRRRFGFECSVKKIGENMKGDTDYSDEVLLISK
;
A
#
# COMPACT_ATOMS: atom_id res chain seq x y z
N MET A 1 -29.14 -24.88 19.06
CA MET A 1 -28.44 -25.06 17.76
C MET A 1 -27.58 -23.85 17.35
N HIS A 2 -27.95 -22.62 17.71
CA HIS A 2 -27.21 -21.40 17.32
C HIS A 2 -25.91 -21.15 18.11
N GLU A 3 -25.87 -21.53 19.40
CA GLU A 3 -24.67 -21.38 20.24
C GLU A 3 -23.51 -22.33 19.86
N TRP A 4 -23.82 -23.49 19.28
CA TRP A 4 -22.81 -24.48 18.87
C TRP A 4 -22.00 -24.01 17.65
N TYR A 5 -22.63 -23.26 16.73
CA TYR A 5 -21.94 -22.63 15.60
C TYR A 5 -21.05 -21.47 16.04
N ILE A 6 -21.48 -20.71 17.06
CA ILE A 6 -20.69 -19.62 17.62
C ILE A 6 -19.46 -20.18 18.34
N LEU A 7 -19.62 -21.21 19.19
CA LEU A 7 -18.49 -21.88 19.85
C LEU A 7 -17.54 -22.55 18.85
N LYS A 8 -18.06 -23.23 17.83
CA LYS A 8 -17.24 -23.81 16.75
C LYS A 8 -16.44 -22.74 16.01
N SER A 9 -17.05 -21.59 15.71
CA SER A 9 -16.35 -20.46 15.07
C SER A 9 -15.28 -19.80 15.96
N VAL A 10 -15.42 -19.89 17.29
CA VAL A 10 -14.44 -19.35 18.25
C VAL A 10 -13.29 -20.33 18.47
N VAL A 11 -13.55 -21.63 18.49
CA VAL A 11 -12.53 -22.68 18.62
C VAL A 11 -11.73 -22.83 17.32
N GLU A 12 -12.37 -22.77 16.15
CA GLU A 12 -11.69 -22.83 14.83
C GLU A 12 -10.88 -21.56 14.51
N ARG A 13 -11.14 -20.44 15.19
CA ARG A 13 -10.34 -19.20 15.08
C ARG A 13 -9.09 -19.19 15.96
N ARG A 14 -8.94 -20.12 16.93
CA ARG A 14 -7.83 -20.08 17.90
C ARG A 14 -6.53 -20.73 17.44
N ASP A 15 -6.49 -21.43 16.31
CA ASP A 15 -5.27 -22.14 15.85
C ASP A 15 -4.70 -21.74 14.48
N LYS A 16 -5.18 -20.65 13.88
CA LYS A 16 -4.49 -20.10 12.70
C LYS A 16 -3.28 -19.29 13.14
N LYS A 17 -2.12 -19.96 13.21
CA LYS A 17 -0.80 -19.31 13.16
C LYS A 17 -0.86 -18.19 12.12
N TYR A 18 -0.74 -16.94 12.55
CA TYR A 18 -0.65 -15.77 11.67
C TYR A 18 0.48 -16.00 10.65
N HIS A 19 0.12 -16.35 9.42
CA HIS A 19 1.03 -16.29 8.29
C HIS A 19 0.98 -14.88 7.76
N ILE A 20 1.96 -14.07 8.15
CA ILE A 20 2.22 -12.76 7.53
C ILE A 20 2.44 -13.05 6.04
N SER A 21 1.60 -12.49 5.17
CA SER A 21 1.73 -12.75 3.74
C SER A 21 3.05 -12.19 3.20
N LYS A 22 3.61 -12.80 2.15
CA LYS A 22 4.81 -12.26 1.45
C LYS A 22 4.63 -10.81 0.98
N LYS A 23 3.37 -10.35 0.85
CA LYS A 23 2.97 -8.99 0.52
C LYS A 23 3.12 -8.02 1.71
N GLU A 24 2.74 -8.44 2.92
CA GLU A 24 2.98 -7.67 4.17
C GLU A 24 4.47 -7.56 4.51
N LEU A 25 5.26 -8.59 4.22
CA LEU A 25 6.72 -8.52 4.32
C LEU A 25 7.29 -7.44 3.38
N ASN A 26 6.80 -7.32 2.15
CA ASN A 26 7.25 -6.31 1.20
C ASN A 26 6.86 -4.86 1.58
N GLU A 27 5.81 -4.66 2.38
CA GLU A 27 5.44 -3.34 2.93
C GLU A 27 6.46 -2.83 3.97
N LEU A 28 7.22 -3.74 4.59
CA LEU A 28 8.20 -3.44 5.63
C LEU A 28 9.64 -3.39 5.13
N ILE A 29 9.89 -3.71 3.86
CA ILE A 29 11.24 -3.88 3.34
C ILE A 29 11.68 -2.72 2.43
N ILE A 30 12.91 -2.26 2.62
CA ILE A 30 13.55 -1.24 1.77
C ILE A 30 13.82 -1.80 0.37
N ASN A 31 13.52 -1.00 -0.66
CA ASN A 31 13.68 -1.31 -2.07
C ASN A 31 14.67 -0.33 -2.75
N LYS A 32 14.98 -0.59 -4.03
CA LYS A 32 15.93 0.25 -4.80
C LYS A 32 15.48 1.69 -4.95
N THR A 33 14.17 1.95 -5.04
CA THR A 33 13.64 3.31 -5.17
C THR A 33 13.76 4.07 -3.86
N ASP A 34 13.50 3.43 -2.72
CA ASP A 34 13.67 4.03 -1.38
C ASP A 34 15.11 4.53 -1.18
N VAL A 35 16.08 3.67 -1.47
CA VAL A 35 17.51 4.00 -1.36
C VAL A 35 17.88 5.17 -2.27
N LYS A 36 17.34 5.20 -3.50
CA LYS A 36 17.56 6.31 -4.43
C LYS A 36 16.98 7.62 -3.91
N ILE A 37 15.77 7.60 -3.37
CA ILE A 37 15.13 8.79 -2.78
C ILE A 37 16.00 9.35 -1.65
N ILE A 38 16.38 8.51 -0.67
CA ILE A 38 17.20 8.98 0.45
C ILE A 38 18.54 9.54 -0.07
N LYS A 39 19.20 8.86 -1.01
CA LYS A 39 20.48 9.33 -1.58
C LYS A 39 20.34 10.67 -2.32
N GLU A 40 19.26 10.90 -3.05
CA GLU A 40 19.04 12.18 -3.73
C GLU A 40 18.74 13.31 -2.74
N LEU A 41 17.94 13.05 -1.71
CA LEU A 41 17.70 14.03 -0.64
C LEU A 41 18.97 14.32 0.17
N LEU A 42 19.85 13.33 0.38
CA LEU A 42 21.14 13.56 1.03
C LEU A 42 22.07 14.46 0.22
N LYS A 43 21.97 14.45 -1.12
CA LYS A 43 22.81 15.28 -2.00
C LYS A 43 22.24 16.68 -2.20
N SER A 44 20.94 16.78 -2.43
CA SER A 44 20.28 18.03 -2.86
C SER A 44 19.49 18.72 -1.76
N GLY A 45 19.40 18.12 -0.57
CA GLY A 45 18.58 18.63 0.52
C GLY A 45 17.10 18.38 0.27
N ASN A 46 16.30 19.42 0.46
CA ASN A 46 14.85 19.34 0.29
C ASN A 46 14.49 19.35 -1.20
N LEU A 47 13.59 18.46 -1.61
CA LEU A 47 13.14 18.35 -2.99
C LEU A 47 11.62 18.31 -3.06
N THR A 48 11.05 18.93 -4.07
CA THR A 48 9.64 18.78 -4.38
C THR A 48 9.34 17.39 -4.95
N LEU A 49 8.09 16.95 -4.86
CA LEU A 49 7.62 15.72 -5.52
C LEU A 49 7.91 15.72 -7.03
N LYS A 50 7.87 16.89 -7.68
CA LYS A 50 8.18 17.04 -9.10
C LYS A 50 9.66 16.76 -9.38
N GLU A 51 10.56 17.39 -8.62
CA GLU A 51 12.01 17.21 -8.79
C GLU A 51 12.45 15.77 -8.47
N LEU A 52 11.89 15.14 -7.44
CA LEU A 52 12.15 13.73 -7.14
C LEU A 52 11.78 12.82 -8.32
N ARG A 53 10.67 13.11 -9.00
CA ARG A 53 10.21 12.34 -10.18
C ARG A 53 11.19 12.47 -11.35
N GLU A 54 11.64 13.68 -11.62
CA GLU A 54 12.57 13.96 -12.72
C GLU A 54 13.95 13.33 -12.48
N ARG A 55 14.45 13.37 -11.24
CA ARG A 55 15.79 12.87 -10.89
C ARG A 55 15.88 11.35 -10.80
N ILE A 56 14.89 10.70 -10.20
CA ILE A 56 14.98 9.27 -9.82
C ILE A 56 14.71 8.33 -11.00
N LYS A 57 14.12 8.85 -12.09
CA LYS A 57 13.77 8.10 -13.31
C LYS A 57 13.00 6.81 -12.98
N ARG A 58 12.01 6.94 -12.08
CA ARG A 58 11.09 5.87 -11.67
C ARG A 58 9.66 6.35 -11.85
N THR A 59 8.74 5.40 -11.93
CA THR A 59 7.31 5.72 -12.07
C THR A 59 6.84 6.54 -10.87
N ARG A 60 5.88 7.45 -11.10
CA ARG A 60 5.30 8.28 -10.04
C ARG A 60 4.75 7.44 -8.89
N ILE A 61 4.19 6.28 -9.21
CA ILE A 61 3.68 5.28 -8.26
C ILE A 61 4.81 4.70 -7.41
N SER A 62 5.91 4.26 -8.03
CA SER A 62 7.06 3.73 -7.29
C SER A 62 7.61 4.78 -6.33
N ILE A 63 7.70 6.03 -6.77
CA ILE A 63 8.15 7.15 -5.92
C ILE A 63 7.13 7.42 -4.81
N TYR A 64 5.83 7.49 -5.11
CA TYR A 64 4.80 7.73 -4.11
C TYR A 64 4.79 6.64 -3.01
N PHE A 65 4.82 5.37 -3.38
CA PHE A 65 4.87 4.27 -2.40
C PHE A 65 6.16 4.29 -1.60
N SER A 66 7.29 4.54 -2.26
CA SER A 66 8.57 4.65 -1.57
C SER A 66 8.56 5.82 -0.58
N LEU A 67 8.01 6.97 -0.96
CA LEU A 67 7.85 8.10 -0.07
C LEU A 67 6.92 7.80 1.11
N LYS A 68 5.75 7.19 0.88
CA LYS A 68 4.84 6.78 1.97
C LYS A 68 5.52 5.82 2.94
N LYS A 69 6.27 4.86 2.41
CA LYS A 69 7.00 3.89 3.21
C LYS A 69 8.16 4.52 3.99
N LEU A 70 8.97 5.34 3.34
CA LEU A 70 10.07 6.07 3.97
C LEU A 70 9.57 7.01 5.07
N GLU A 71 8.44 7.68 4.85
CA GLU A 71 7.77 8.49 5.87
C GLU A 71 7.31 7.63 7.05
N SER A 72 6.75 6.44 6.78
CA SER A 72 6.37 5.50 7.84
C SER A 72 7.54 4.92 8.64
N PHE A 73 8.75 4.88 8.07
CA PHE A 73 9.99 4.52 8.77
C PHE A 73 10.65 5.74 9.42
N GLY A 74 10.06 6.93 9.27
CA GLY A 74 10.63 8.18 9.73
C GLY A 74 11.86 8.63 8.95
N PHE A 75 12.21 8.10 7.78
CA PHE A 75 13.37 8.62 7.03
C PHE A 75 13.12 10.02 6.44
N ILE A 76 11.86 10.36 6.18
CA ILE A 76 11.48 11.62 5.54
C ILE A 76 10.27 12.27 6.23
N ILE A 77 10.10 13.57 5.99
CA ILE A 77 8.92 14.35 6.34
C ILE A 77 8.39 15.00 5.05
N LYS A 78 7.07 15.08 4.92
CA LYS A 78 6.41 15.81 3.82
C LYS A 78 5.68 17.04 4.36
N ASN A 79 5.97 18.19 3.76
CA ASN A 79 5.27 19.44 4.01
C ASN A 79 4.68 19.93 2.68
N GLY A 80 3.41 19.58 2.43
CA GLY A 80 2.77 19.82 1.13
C GLY A 80 3.48 19.06 0.02
N SER A 81 4.00 19.78 -0.98
CA SER A 81 4.76 19.20 -2.10
C SER A 81 6.25 19.00 -1.81
N MET A 82 6.75 19.51 -0.69
CA MET A 82 8.15 19.44 -0.31
C MET A 82 8.44 18.18 0.49
N VAL A 83 9.52 17.48 0.14
CA VAL A 83 10.04 16.31 0.83
C VAL A 83 11.40 16.64 1.42
N SER A 84 11.56 16.43 2.72
CA SER A 84 12.81 16.61 3.44
C SER A 84 13.20 15.34 4.18
N LEU A 85 14.50 15.19 4.47
CA LEU A 85 14.96 14.15 5.39
C LEU A 85 14.52 14.48 6.82
N SER A 86 14.19 13.44 7.60
CA SER A 86 13.93 13.60 9.03
C SER A 86 15.23 13.36 9.80
N GLU A 87 15.65 14.30 10.63
CA GLU A 87 16.85 14.14 11.46
C GLU A 87 16.56 13.21 12.63
N ASN A 88 16.80 11.92 12.43
CA ASN A 88 16.62 10.88 13.44
C ASN A 88 17.72 9.81 13.39
N ASN A 89 17.69 8.88 14.36
CA ASN A 89 18.72 7.85 14.47
C ASN A 89 18.77 6.92 13.23
N ALA A 90 17.62 6.60 12.64
CA ALA A 90 17.53 5.77 11.43
C ALA A 90 18.32 6.38 10.27
N LEU A 91 18.06 7.66 10.01
CA LEU A 91 18.75 8.40 8.98
C LEU A 91 20.24 8.54 9.29
N ASN A 92 20.62 8.74 10.55
CA ASN A 92 22.02 8.83 10.95
C ASN A 92 22.78 7.53 10.68
N ILE A 93 22.19 6.37 10.98
CA ILE A 93 22.78 5.06 10.63
C ILE A 93 22.88 4.91 9.11
N PHE A 94 21.82 5.27 8.38
CA PHE A 94 21.82 5.23 6.92
C PHE A 94 22.90 6.15 6.30
N LYS A 95 23.04 7.38 6.79
CA LYS A 95 24.09 8.34 6.41
C LYS A 95 25.47 7.71 6.58
N LYS A 96 25.75 7.09 7.74
CA LYS A 96 27.03 6.40 8.00
C LYS A 96 27.27 5.24 7.02
N LEU A 97 26.24 4.42 6.72
CA LEU A 97 26.36 3.35 5.73
C LEU A 97 26.68 3.90 4.32
N VAL A 98 26.09 5.02 3.92
CA VAL A 98 26.42 5.70 2.66
C VAL A 98 27.88 6.16 2.66
N SER A 99 28.36 6.76 3.75
CA SER A 99 29.75 7.21 3.90
C SER A 99 30.76 6.05 3.82
N GLU A 100 30.40 4.86 4.33
CA GLU A 100 31.21 3.64 4.21
C GLU A 100 31.12 2.98 2.82
N LYS A 101 30.45 3.60 1.84
CA LYS A 101 30.21 3.06 0.51
C LYS A 101 29.53 1.69 0.55
N PHE A 102 28.65 1.47 1.53
CA PHE A 102 27.90 0.23 1.66
C PHE A 102 27.04 -0.04 0.41
N ASP A 103 27.06 -1.28 -0.06
CA ASP A 103 26.18 -1.71 -1.15
C ASP A 103 24.79 -2.08 -0.61
N PHE A 104 23.83 -1.20 -0.88
CA PHE A 104 22.46 -1.34 -0.42
C PHE A 104 21.70 -2.48 -1.11
N ASP A 105 22.20 -3.04 -2.21
CA ASP A 105 21.58 -4.21 -2.84
C ASP A 105 21.55 -5.43 -1.90
N TYR A 106 22.43 -5.48 -0.89
CA TYR A 106 22.42 -6.48 0.16
C TYR A 106 21.26 -6.36 1.15
N ILE A 107 20.66 -5.19 1.32
CA ILE A 107 19.56 -4.96 2.29
C ILE A 107 18.21 -4.75 1.61
N ILE A 108 18.13 -5.02 0.31
CA ILE A 108 16.90 -4.90 -0.48
C ILE A 108 16.15 -6.22 -0.54
N GLY A 109 14.83 -6.16 -0.34
CA GLY A 109 13.95 -7.33 -0.44
C GLY A 109 14.13 -8.30 0.73
N GLU A 110 13.77 -9.56 0.50
CA GLU A 110 13.84 -10.66 1.47
C GLU A 110 15.25 -10.87 2.08
N ARG A 111 16.30 -10.28 1.50
CA ARG A 111 17.66 -10.29 2.06
C ARG A 111 17.73 -9.61 3.43
N LEU A 112 16.94 -8.57 3.67
CA LEU A 112 16.90 -7.89 4.96
C LEU A 112 16.36 -8.83 6.05
N ASP A 113 15.35 -9.65 5.74
CA ASP A 113 14.79 -10.63 6.68
C ASP A 113 15.76 -11.78 6.98
N VAL A 114 16.49 -12.21 5.96
CA VAL A 114 17.57 -13.19 6.10
C VAL A 114 18.69 -12.60 6.97
N LEU A 115 19.14 -11.37 6.71
CA LEU A 115 20.13 -10.67 7.55
C LEU A 115 19.66 -10.53 9.00
N ASN A 116 18.40 -10.14 9.22
CA ASN A 116 17.80 -10.07 10.56
C ASN A 116 17.82 -11.42 11.29
N SER A 117 17.61 -12.52 10.56
CA SER A 117 17.73 -13.87 11.13
C SER A 117 19.18 -14.29 11.41
N LEU A 118 20.14 -13.73 10.67
CA LEU A 118 21.58 -13.96 10.79
C LEU A 118 22.28 -13.00 11.78
N MET A 119 21.53 -12.24 12.58
CA MET A 119 22.09 -11.51 13.73
C MET A 119 22.73 -12.47 14.76
N GLU A 120 22.34 -13.75 14.72
CA GLU A 120 22.88 -14.86 15.50
C GLU A 120 23.27 -16.01 14.56
N TRP A 121 24.05 -16.97 15.06
CA TRP A 121 24.42 -18.16 14.29
C TRP A 121 23.19 -19.02 13.97
N LYS A 122 22.80 -19.06 12.69
CA LYS A 122 21.68 -19.89 12.22
C LYS A 122 22.03 -20.74 11.01
N SER A 123 21.40 -21.91 10.91
CA SER A 123 21.45 -22.71 9.70
C SER A 123 20.44 -22.23 8.66
N PRO A 124 20.64 -22.55 7.37
CA PRO A 124 19.66 -22.27 6.32
C PRO A 124 18.28 -22.88 6.64
N ASP A 125 18.22 -24.06 7.26
CA ASP A 125 16.98 -24.73 7.63
C ASP A 125 16.23 -23.99 8.74
N ASP A 126 16.94 -23.48 9.75
CA ASP A 126 16.34 -22.65 10.81
C ASP A 126 15.71 -21.38 10.23
N ILE A 127 16.37 -20.76 9.25
CA ILE A 127 15.90 -19.53 8.60
C ILE A 127 14.71 -19.84 7.69
N SER A 128 14.79 -20.93 6.93
CA SER A 128 13.70 -21.46 6.07
C SER A 128 12.42 -21.64 6.89
N HIS A 129 12.51 -22.38 7.99
CA HIS A 129 11.39 -22.59 8.89
C HIS A 129 10.87 -21.29 9.54
N LYS A 130 11.78 -20.41 9.99
CA LYS A 130 11.39 -19.15 10.63
C LYS A 130 10.69 -18.17 9.68
N LEU A 131 11.15 -18.08 8.44
CA LEU A 131 10.68 -17.09 7.47
C LEU A 131 9.63 -17.63 6.49
N GLY A 132 9.31 -18.93 6.53
CA GLY A 132 8.39 -19.56 5.58
C GLY A 132 8.90 -19.54 4.13
N MET A 133 10.21 -19.48 3.94
CA MET A 133 10.87 -19.48 2.63
C MET A 133 11.28 -20.90 2.25
N SER A 134 11.45 -21.21 0.96
CA SER A 134 12.09 -22.46 0.57
C SER A 134 13.56 -22.46 0.97
N THR A 135 14.09 -23.60 1.40
CA THR A 135 15.51 -23.73 1.78
C THR A 135 16.43 -23.32 0.62
N SER A 136 16.05 -23.61 -0.63
CA SER A 136 16.79 -23.17 -1.83
C SER A 136 16.84 -21.64 -1.98
N SER A 137 15.77 -20.94 -1.64
CA SER A 137 15.70 -19.48 -1.65
C SER A 137 16.57 -18.88 -0.53
N VAL A 138 16.56 -19.50 0.65
CA VAL A 138 17.47 -19.12 1.74
C VAL A 138 18.93 -19.28 1.34
N TYR A 139 19.32 -20.42 0.75
CA TYR A 139 20.68 -20.62 0.23
C TYR A 139 21.05 -19.57 -0.81
N LYS A 140 20.15 -19.27 -1.75
CA LYS A 140 20.35 -18.21 -2.75
C LYS A 140 20.64 -16.86 -2.08
N TYR A 141 19.87 -16.47 -1.07
CA TYR A 141 20.10 -15.21 -0.37
C TYR A 141 21.37 -15.22 0.48
N ILE A 142 21.67 -16.31 1.19
CA ILE A 142 22.93 -16.47 1.93
C ILE A 142 24.14 -16.32 1.00
N ASN A 143 24.11 -16.95 -0.18
CA ASN A 143 25.19 -16.85 -1.15
C ASN A 143 25.39 -15.41 -1.65
N GLN A 144 24.30 -14.68 -1.88
CA GLN A 144 24.36 -13.26 -2.24
C GLN A 144 24.89 -12.38 -1.10
N LEU A 145 24.63 -12.77 0.15
CA LEU A 145 25.05 -12.05 1.35
C LEU A 145 26.43 -12.44 1.87
N MET A 146 27.07 -13.47 1.31
CA MET A 146 28.33 -14.05 1.78
C MET A 146 29.43 -13.03 2.13
N PRO A 147 29.63 -11.92 1.37
CA PRO A 147 30.61 -10.89 1.72
C PRO A 147 30.41 -10.27 3.13
N LEU A 148 29.18 -10.31 3.65
CA LEU A 148 28.77 -9.74 4.93
C LEU A 148 28.69 -10.77 6.06
N LEU A 149 28.94 -12.06 5.78
CA LEU A 149 28.69 -13.16 6.71
C LEU A 149 29.97 -13.87 7.16
N ASP A 150 29.99 -14.31 8.41
CA ASP A 150 30.86 -15.38 8.90
C ASP A 150 30.17 -16.73 8.62
N LYS A 151 30.98 -17.76 8.32
CA LYS A 151 30.51 -19.15 8.18
C LYS A 151 31.22 -20.04 9.19
N SER A 152 30.47 -20.90 9.87
CA SER A 152 30.99 -21.96 10.73
C SER A 152 30.15 -23.22 10.55
N LYS A 153 30.77 -24.29 10.02
CA LYS A 153 30.06 -25.50 9.57
C LYS A 153 28.92 -25.12 8.60
N ASN A 154 27.68 -25.51 8.93
CA ASN A 154 26.48 -25.14 8.19
C ASN A 154 25.68 -23.99 8.85
N ARG A 155 26.36 -23.10 9.58
CA ARG A 155 25.75 -21.94 10.22
C ARG A 155 26.41 -20.66 9.74
N TYR A 156 25.60 -19.62 9.69
CA TYR A 156 25.99 -18.29 9.21
C TYR A 156 25.58 -17.24 10.23
N ARG A 157 26.29 -16.12 10.26
CA ARG A 157 25.91 -14.90 10.97
C ARG A 157 26.51 -13.67 10.29
N ILE A 158 26.02 -12.47 10.57
CA ILE A 158 26.68 -11.23 10.15
C ILE A 158 28.07 -11.13 10.80
N LYS A 159 29.09 -10.73 10.02
CA LYS A 159 30.46 -10.54 10.53
C LYS A 159 30.49 -9.51 11.65
N ARG A 160 31.32 -9.75 12.67
CA ARG A 160 31.39 -8.88 13.87
C ARG A 160 31.88 -7.46 13.57
N ASP A 161 32.70 -7.29 12.53
CA ASP A 161 33.23 -6.00 12.09
C ASP A 161 32.16 -5.13 11.38
N LYS A 162 31.04 -5.71 10.94
CA LYS A 162 29.91 -5.00 10.32
C LYS A 162 28.94 -4.41 11.35
N ARG A 163 29.48 -3.66 12.33
CA ARG A 163 28.71 -3.11 13.47
C ARG A 163 27.57 -2.19 13.02
N LEU A 164 27.80 -1.29 12.07
CA LEU A 164 26.77 -0.38 11.56
C LEU A 164 25.66 -1.11 10.80
N LEU A 165 25.98 -2.17 10.05
CA LEU A 165 24.96 -3.00 9.42
C LEU A 165 24.09 -3.70 10.47
N MET A 166 24.71 -4.28 11.50
CA MET A 166 23.97 -4.91 12.61
C MET A 166 23.07 -3.90 13.34
N GLU A 167 23.55 -2.67 13.55
CA GLU A 167 22.75 -1.59 14.13
C GLU A 167 21.57 -1.21 13.23
N PHE A 168 21.80 -1.08 11.91
CA PHE A 168 20.76 -0.81 10.93
C PHE A 168 19.70 -1.92 10.89
N VAL A 169 20.12 -3.18 10.81
CA VAL A 169 19.21 -4.34 10.79
C VAL A 169 18.40 -4.41 12.09
N ARG A 170 19.03 -4.12 13.24
CA ARG A 170 18.33 -4.03 14.52
C ARG A 170 17.33 -2.90 14.55
N PHE A 171 17.70 -1.71 14.07
CA PHE A 171 16.77 -0.58 13.96
C PHE A 171 15.56 -0.95 13.10
N MET A 172 15.78 -1.52 11.91
CA MET A 172 14.68 -1.96 11.04
C MET A 172 13.82 -3.03 11.71
N ARG A 173 14.41 -3.98 12.44
CA ARG A 173 13.67 -4.98 13.23
C ARG A 173 12.84 -4.34 14.33
N ASP A 174 13.41 -3.40 15.07
CA ASP A 174 12.79 -2.81 16.25
C ASP A 174 11.73 -1.78 15.85
N ASP A 175 11.88 -1.08 14.72
CA ASP A 175 10.82 -0.26 14.10
C ASP A 175 9.70 -1.14 13.51
N MET A 176 10.03 -2.26 12.85
CA MET A 176 9.04 -3.25 12.44
C MET A 176 8.29 -3.87 13.64
N LYS A 177 8.94 -3.99 14.80
CA LYS A 177 8.33 -4.50 16.04
C LYS A 177 7.61 -3.42 16.85
N SER A 178 8.08 -2.16 16.83
CA SER A 178 7.38 -1.00 17.42
C SER A 178 6.13 -0.65 16.61
N LYS A 179 6.12 -1.02 15.32
CA LYS A 179 4.94 -1.17 14.47
C LYS A 179 4.04 -2.36 14.84
N ASN A 180 4.09 -2.84 16.08
CA ASN A 180 2.91 -3.34 16.81
C ASN A 180 1.86 -2.22 17.03
N LYS A 181 1.64 -1.33 16.05
CA LYS A 181 0.37 -0.61 16.00
C LYS A 181 -0.67 -1.69 15.71
N GLU A 182 -1.74 -1.72 16.50
CA GLU A 182 -2.88 -2.63 16.26
C GLU A 182 -3.48 -2.46 14.85
N PHE A 183 -3.07 -1.42 14.11
CA PHE A 183 -3.51 -1.07 12.77
C PHE A 183 -2.42 -0.32 11.97
N ILE A 184 -2.54 -0.36 10.64
CA ILE A 184 -1.79 0.44 9.66
C ILE A 184 -2.62 1.68 9.33
N GLU A 185 -2.04 2.87 9.49
CA GLU A 185 -2.65 4.13 9.07
C GLU A 185 -2.51 4.34 7.55
N ILE A 186 -3.63 4.46 6.84
CA ILE A 186 -3.66 4.69 5.40
C ILE A 186 -3.69 6.19 5.08
N TRP A 187 -4.47 6.94 5.86
CA TRP A 187 -4.65 8.38 5.75
C TRP A 187 -5.13 8.92 7.10
N SER A 188 -4.73 10.12 7.46
CA SER A 188 -5.25 10.85 8.61
C SER A 188 -5.31 12.34 8.31
N HIS A 189 -6.31 13.02 8.87
CA HIS A 189 -6.41 14.47 8.85
C HIS A 189 -7.27 14.93 10.02
N ARG A 190 -6.67 15.73 10.93
CA ARG A 190 -7.32 16.16 12.18
C ARG A 190 -7.83 14.94 12.96
N ASP A 191 -9.13 14.87 13.25
CA ASP A 191 -9.76 13.79 14.01
C ASP A 191 -10.25 12.63 13.15
N GLU A 192 -9.99 12.67 11.84
CA GLU A 192 -10.37 11.62 10.91
C GLU A 192 -9.19 10.72 10.54
N MET A 193 -9.47 9.42 10.39
CA MET A 193 -8.44 8.42 10.11
C MET A 193 -9.00 7.27 9.28
N LEU A 194 -8.27 6.88 8.24
CA LEU A 194 -8.49 5.64 7.50
C LEU A 194 -7.39 4.65 7.85
N ILE A 195 -7.76 3.45 8.27
CA ILE A 195 -6.83 2.42 8.74
C ILE A 195 -7.09 1.06 8.10
N LYS A 196 -6.09 0.19 8.16
CA LYS A 196 -6.10 -1.22 7.75
C LYS A 196 -5.59 -2.07 8.91
N THR A 197 -6.32 -3.09 9.34
CA THR A 197 -5.93 -3.93 10.48
C THR A 197 -6.40 -5.37 10.34
N GLY A 198 -5.64 -6.31 10.89
CA GLY A 198 -6.03 -7.73 10.97
C GLY A 198 -6.94 -8.06 12.16
N LYS A 199 -7.35 -7.06 12.95
CA LYS A 199 -8.22 -7.22 14.13
C LYS A 199 -9.41 -6.25 14.07
N PRO A 200 -10.50 -6.53 14.78
CA PRO A 200 -11.56 -5.55 14.96
C PRO A 200 -11.02 -4.25 15.56
N PHE A 201 -11.54 -3.11 15.10
CA PHE A 201 -11.14 -1.79 15.57
C PHE A 201 -12.36 -0.91 15.79
N ASP A 202 -12.25 0.04 16.73
CA ASP A 202 -13.32 0.99 17.01
C ASP A 202 -13.43 2.06 15.91
N GLY A 203 -14.19 1.76 14.86
CA GLY A 203 -14.44 2.66 13.74
C GLY A 203 -15.56 2.14 12.86
N ALA A 204 -15.88 2.86 11.80
CA ALA A 204 -16.80 2.41 10.77
C ALA A 204 -16.06 1.55 9.74
N LEU A 205 -16.52 0.31 9.48
CA LEU A 205 -15.98 -0.49 8.38
C LEU A 205 -16.11 0.27 7.05
N THR A 206 -15.15 0.11 6.15
CA THR A 206 -15.10 0.86 4.89
C THR A 206 -14.33 0.11 3.80
N SER A 207 -14.14 0.74 2.64
CA SER A 207 -13.28 0.25 1.56
C SER A 207 -13.69 -1.16 1.15
N PHE A 208 -12.73 -2.00 0.79
CA PHE A 208 -12.89 -3.40 0.42
C PHE A 208 -13.71 -4.21 1.44
N SER A 209 -13.65 -3.87 2.74
CA SER A 209 -14.37 -4.61 3.78
C SER A 209 -15.89 -4.53 3.66
N ARG A 210 -16.44 -3.50 3.00
CA ARG A 210 -17.89 -3.33 2.80
C ARG A 210 -18.38 -3.74 1.42
N PHE A 211 -17.51 -4.11 0.49
CA PHE A 211 -17.91 -4.38 -0.91
C PHE A 211 -18.95 -5.50 -1.05
N HIS A 212 -18.92 -6.49 -0.16
CA HIS A 212 -19.90 -7.58 -0.13
C HIS A 212 -21.34 -7.07 0.07
N GLU A 213 -21.53 -5.99 0.84
CA GLU A 213 -22.83 -5.33 1.06
C GLU A 213 -23.39 -4.71 -0.23
N PHE A 214 -22.51 -4.40 -1.19
CA PHE A 214 -22.83 -3.79 -2.48
C PHE A 214 -22.67 -4.76 -3.65
N GLY A 215 -22.69 -6.07 -3.35
CA GLY A 215 -22.67 -7.14 -4.34
C GLY A 215 -21.35 -7.30 -5.09
N VAL A 216 -20.24 -6.75 -4.62
CA VAL A 216 -18.90 -7.00 -5.18
C VAL A 216 -18.19 -8.03 -4.31
N LYS A 217 -17.95 -9.21 -4.89
CA LYS A 217 -17.16 -10.26 -4.24
C LYS A 217 -15.69 -9.89 -4.28
N ILE A 218 -15.01 -10.05 -3.15
CA ILE A 218 -13.57 -9.93 -3.04
C ILE A 218 -13.03 -11.32 -2.74
N ASN A 219 -11.96 -11.72 -3.42
CA ASN A 219 -11.29 -12.99 -3.14
C ASN A 219 -10.74 -13.00 -1.71
N ASP A 220 -10.78 -14.16 -1.06
CA ASP A 220 -10.36 -14.35 0.34
C ASP A 220 -8.92 -13.87 0.61
N ASP A 221 -8.05 -13.90 -0.40
CA ASP A 221 -6.66 -13.40 -0.33
C ASP A 221 -6.54 -11.93 0.12
N TYR A 222 -7.55 -11.09 -0.15
CA TYR A 222 -7.58 -9.68 0.26
C TYR A 222 -8.34 -9.43 1.57
N MET A 223 -9.08 -10.43 2.08
CA MET A 223 -9.88 -10.30 3.31
C MET A 223 -9.09 -10.54 4.60
N ASN A 224 -7.77 -10.74 4.50
CA ASN A 224 -6.88 -10.85 5.66
C ASN A 224 -6.82 -9.55 6.49
N PHE A 225 -7.27 -8.43 5.91
CA PHE A 225 -7.37 -7.14 6.58
C PHE A 225 -8.76 -6.54 6.47
N MET A 226 -9.14 -5.86 7.54
CA MET A 226 -10.31 -5.00 7.62
C MET A 226 -9.89 -3.53 7.54
N TYR A 227 -10.70 -2.74 6.86
CA TYR A 227 -10.48 -1.31 6.70
C TYR A 227 -11.52 -0.56 7.53
N TYR A 228 -11.05 0.40 8.34
CA TYR A 228 -11.92 1.21 9.20
C TYR A 228 -11.68 2.69 8.99
N PHE A 229 -12.73 3.47 9.17
CA PHE A 229 -12.70 4.93 9.23
C PHE A 229 -13.05 5.41 10.64
N LYS A 230 -12.30 6.38 11.15
CA LYS A 230 -12.63 7.18 12.33
C LYS A 230 -12.96 8.62 11.92
N PRO A 231 -13.91 9.31 12.59
CA PRO A 231 -14.75 8.78 13.66
C PRO A 231 -15.78 7.77 13.15
N LYS A 232 -16.31 6.94 14.05
CA LYS A 232 -17.34 5.95 13.71
C LYS A 232 -18.62 6.66 13.27
N LYS A 233 -18.99 6.49 12.01
CA LYS A 233 -20.18 7.10 11.37
C LYS A 233 -20.74 6.18 10.28
N ASN A 234 -21.96 6.46 9.83
CA ASN A 234 -22.47 5.81 8.63
C ASN A 234 -21.78 6.39 7.40
N LEU A 235 -21.07 5.53 6.67
CA LEU A 235 -20.35 5.91 5.47
C LEU A 235 -21.22 5.73 4.22
N MET A 236 -21.19 6.74 3.37
CA MET A 236 -21.85 6.74 2.07
C MET A 236 -21.09 5.85 1.05
N PRO A 237 -21.76 5.33 0.00
CA PRO A 237 -21.11 4.52 -1.03
C PRO A 237 -19.89 5.23 -1.68
N GLU A 238 -19.96 6.55 -1.87
CA GLU A 238 -18.87 7.36 -2.41
C GLU A 238 -17.66 7.41 -1.47
N GLU A 239 -17.89 7.49 -0.16
CA GLU A 239 -16.81 7.41 0.83
C GLU A 239 -16.15 6.03 0.80
N ILE A 240 -16.95 4.96 0.73
CA ILE A 240 -16.45 3.58 0.63
C ILE A 240 -15.59 3.41 -0.63
N LEU A 241 -16.04 3.93 -1.77
CA LEU A 241 -15.30 3.93 -3.04
C LEU A 241 -13.98 4.71 -2.93
N VAL A 242 -14.01 5.95 -2.44
CA VAL A 242 -12.79 6.76 -2.36
C VAL A 242 -11.80 6.17 -1.36
N HIS A 243 -12.29 5.63 -0.23
CA HIS A 243 -11.47 4.89 0.70
C HIS A 243 -10.83 3.65 0.04
N SER A 244 -11.53 2.94 -0.84
CA SER A 244 -10.98 1.78 -1.56
C SER A 244 -9.95 2.18 -2.62
N ILE A 245 -10.18 3.29 -3.33
CA ILE A 245 -9.18 3.88 -4.24
C ILE A 245 -7.92 4.27 -3.45
N LYS A 246 -8.07 4.97 -2.31
CA LYS A 246 -6.95 5.34 -1.44
C LYS A 246 -6.21 4.14 -0.86
N SER A 247 -6.94 3.05 -0.62
CA SER A 247 -6.42 1.80 -0.09
C SER A 247 -5.86 0.86 -1.17
N SER A 248 -5.99 1.19 -2.46
CA SER A 248 -5.56 0.33 -3.56
C SER A 248 -4.04 0.32 -3.71
N GLU A 249 -3.42 -0.84 -3.50
CA GLU A 249 -1.97 -1.01 -3.58
C GLU A 249 -1.49 -1.52 -4.94
N ASN A 250 -2.39 -2.09 -5.75
CA ASN A 250 -2.07 -2.70 -7.03
C ASN A 250 -3.28 -2.69 -7.99
N LYS A 251 -3.05 -3.11 -9.24
CA LYS A 251 -4.07 -3.16 -10.29
C LYS A 251 -5.26 -4.07 -9.95
N ASP A 252 -5.02 -5.14 -9.19
CA ASP A 252 -6.10 -6.05 -8.77
C ASP A 252 -7.05 -5.35 -7.80
N MET A 253 -6.52 -4.71 -6.76
CA MET A 253 -7.32 -3.97 -5.78
C MET A 253 -8.05 -2.80 -6.45
N LEU A 254 -7.37 -2.07 -7.34
CA LEU A 254 -8.01 -1.00 -8.09
C LEU A 254 -9.13 -1.52 -8.99
N SER A 255 -8.95 -2.68 -9.63
CA SER A 255 -10.00 -3.28 -10.46
C SER A 255 -11.28 -3.60 -9.68
N HIS A 256 -11.18 -3.99 -8.40
CA HIS A 256 -12.37 -4.15 -7.55
C HIS A 256 -13.02 -2.81 -7.20
N SER A 257 -12.24 -1.76 -6.96
CA SER A 257 -12.77 -0.40 -6.75
C SER A 257 -13.54 0.09 -7.99
N ILE A 258 -13.00 -0.19 -9.18
CA ILE A 258 -13.68 0.11 -10.46
C ILE A 258 -14.96 -0.72 -10.58
N ALA A 259 -14.93 -2.02 -10.26
CA ALA A 259 -16.11 -2.87 -10.29
C ALA A 259 -17.20 -2.40 -9.29
N PHE A 260 -16.80 -1.96 -8.11
CA PHE A 260 -17.66 -1.36 -7.10
C PHE A 260 -18.35 -0.10 -7.60
N PHE A 261 -17.59 0.82 -8.19
CA PHE A 261 -18.17 2.01 -8.81
C PHE A 261 -19.16 1.64 -9.93
N MET A 262 -18.75 0.80 -10.89
CA MET A 262 -19.58 0.46 -12.04
C MET A 262 -20.91 -0.19 -11.64
N LYS A 263 -20.90 -1.03 -10.60
CA LYS A 263 -22.10 -1.74 -10.12
C LYS A 263 -23.05 -0.84 -9.34
N ASN A 264 -22.56 0.25 -8.74
CA ASN A 264 -23.31 1.11 -7.83
C ASN A 264 -23.39 2.57 -8.31
N LYS A 265 -22.98 2.87 -9.55
CA LYS A 265 -22.93 4.23 -10.08
C LYS A 265 -24.28 4.95 -10.06
N GLU A 266 -25.39 4.23 -10.19
CA GLU A 266 -26.75 4.80 -10.22
C GLU A 266 -27.17 5.39 -8.86
N ILE A 267 -26.55 4.94 -7.77
CA ILE A 267 -26.82 5.43 -6.42
C ILE A 267 -25.73 6.36 -5.89
N MET A 268 -24.74 6.70 -6.72
CA MET A 268 -23.58 7.52 -6.34
C MET A 268 -23.64 8.89 -7.00
N ASN A 269 -23.24 9.91 -6.25
CA ASN A 269 -23.10 11.28 -6.72
C ASN A 269 -21.66 11.55 -7.18
N GLN A 270 -21.48 11.78 -8.48
CA GLN A 270 -20.18 12.06 -9.11
C GLN A 270 -19.44 13.25 -8.47
N LEU A 271 -20.14 14.36 -8.19
CA LEU A 271 -19.54 15.55 -7.57
C LEU A 271 -19.03 15.26 -6.16
N MET A 272 -19.73 14.38 -5.43
CA MET A 272 -19.30 13.95 -4.10
C MET A 272 -18.04 13.09 -4.17
N ILE A 273 -17.95 12.16 -5.14
CA ILE A 273 -16.75 11.36 -5.37
C ILE A 273 -15.55 12.27 -5.64
N GLU A 274 -15.70 13.28 -6.51
CA GLU A 274 -14.62 14.23 -6.83
C GLU A 274 -14.17 15.03 -5.60
N ARG A 275 -15.10 15.56 -4.80
CA ARG A 275 -14.76 16.25 -3.54
C ARG A 275 -13.99 15.35 -2.58
N LEU A 276 -14.45 14.12 -2.39
CA LEU A 276 -13.78 13.13 -1.55
C LEU A 276 -12.42 12.74 -2.14
N ALA A 277 -12.31 12.55 -3.45
CA ALA A 277 -11.06 12.20 -4.11
C ALA A 277 -9.99 13.29 -3.90
N ASN A 278 -10.37 14.57 -3.91
CA ASN A 278 -9.48 15.66 -3.49
C ASN A 278 -9.08 15.54 -2.01
N LYS A 279 -10.05 15.36 -1.11
CA LYS A 279 -9.81 15.24 0.35
C LYS A 279 -8.82 14.12 0.69
N PHE A 280 -8.95 12.96 0.03
CA PHE A 280 -8.09 11.80 0.26
C PHE A 280 -6.83 11.78 -0.61
N ASP A 281 -6.57 12.83 -1.38
CA ASP A 281 -5.40 12.94 -2.27
C ASP A 281 -5.33 11.76 -3.27
N VAL A 282 -6.44 11.52 -3.97
CA VAL A 282 -6.60 10.49 -5.02
C VAL A 282 -7.28 11.00 -6.29
N MET A 283 -7.43 12.32 -6.44
CA MET A 283 -8.11 12.92 -7.60
C MET A 283 -7.51 12.49 -8.94
N ASP A 284 -6.18 12.52 -9.09
CA ASP A 284 -5.52 12.06 -10.32
C ASP A 284 -5.87 10.61 -10.66
N LEU A 285 -5.95 9.73 -9.64
CA LEU A 285 -6.28 8.33 -9.84
C LEU A 285 -7.77 8.14 -10.17
N TRP A 286 -8.63 8.97 -9.57
CA TRP A 286 -10.05 9.02 -9.92
C TRP A 286 -10.25 9.42 -11.38
N MET A 287 -9.56 10.45 -11.86
CA MET A 287 -9.62 10.87 -13.27
C MET A 287 -9.13 9.77 -14.22
N ASP A 288 -8.09 9.03 -13.83
CA ASP A 288 -7.61 7.88 -14.60
C ASP A 288 -8.64 6.73 -14.64
N ILE A 289 -9.34 6.48 -13.52
CA ILE A 289 -10.46 5.52 -13.48
C ILE A 289 -11.55 5.95 -14.44
N TYR A 290 -11.93 7.23 -14.41
CA TYR A 290 -12.95 7.76 -15.31
C TYR A 290 -12.52 7.65 -16.78
N SER A 291 -11.27 7.99 -17.10
CA SER A 291 -10.68 7.81 -18.44
C SER A 291 -10.68 6.34 -18.87
N TYR A 292 -10.29 5.44 -17.97
CA TYR A 292 -10.34 4.00 -18.21
C TYR A 292 -11.77 3.57 -18.56
N ILE A 293 -12.76 3.93 -17.76
CA ILE A 293 -14.16 3.54 -17.95
C ILE A 293 -14.75 4.10 -19.26
N THR A 294 -14.36 5.32 -19.64
CA THR A 294 -14.89 6.03 -20.83
C THR A 294 -14.10 5.78 -22.12
N ASN A 295 -13.08 4.92 -22.07
CA ASN A 295 -12.14 4.67 -23.18
C ASN A 295 -11.42 5.93 -23.67
N ASN A 296 -11.12 6.86 -22.77
CA ASN A 296 -10.26 8.00 -23.06
C ASN A 296 -8.78 7.60 -22.91
N GLU A 297 -7.94 7.98 -23.87
CA GLU A 297 -6.52 7.58 -23.89
C GLU A 297 -5.65 8.27 -22.82
N ASN A 298 -6.20 9.31 -22.18
CA ASN A 298 -5.53 10.13 -21.17
C ASN A 298 -5.45 9.47 -19.78
N ILE A 299 -4.98 8.22 -19.73
CA ILE A 299 -4.71 7.50 -18.49
C ILE A 299 -3.23 7.68 -18.13
N LYS A 300 -2.94 8.41 -17.05
CA LYS A 300 -1.57 8.67 -16.58
C LYS A 300 -0.96 7.43 -15.91
N ASN A 301 -1.76 6.61 -15.22
CA ASN A 301 -1.31 5.46 -14.42
C ASN A 301 -1.69 4.11 -15.06
N ARG A 302 -1.40 3.89 -16.36
CA ARG A 302 -1.82 2.69 -17.13
C ARG A 302 -1.50 1.35 -16.43
N ASP A 303 -0.38 1.24 -15.74
CA ASP A 303 0.03 0.00 -15.04
C ASP A 303 -0.90 -0.44 -13.89
N MET A 304 -1.77 0.46 -13.41
CA MET A 304 -2.77 0.18 -12.36
C MET A 304 -4.06 -0.39 -12.92
N PHE A 305 -4.19 -0.50 -14.24
CA PHE A 305 -5.40 -0.98 -14.89
C PHE A 305 -5.15 -2.33 -15.52
N ILE A 306 -6.03 -3.29 -15.22
CA ILE A 306 -6.11 -4.53 -15.99
C ILE A 306 -6.71 -4.25 -17.37
N SER A 307 -6.48 -5.12 -18.35
CA SER A 307 -7.11 -4.97 -19.65
C SER A 307 -8.63 -5.07 -19.53
N LYS A 308 -9.38 -4.48 -20.47
CA LYS A 308 -10.85 -4.57 -20.50
C LYS A 308 -11.33 -6.03 -20.61
N ASP A 309 -10.63 -6.85 -21.37
CA ASP A 309 -10.92 -8.28 -21.49
C ASP A 309 -10.68 -9.03 -20.18
N GLU A 310 -9.59 -8.71 -19.47
CA GLU A 310 -9.33 -9.26 -18.13
C GLU A 310 -10.40 -8.81 -17.14
N PHE A 311 -10.81 -7.53 -17.18
CA PHE A 311 -11.89 -7.01 -16.36
C PHE A 311 -13.21 -7.74 -16.61
N ARG A 312 -13.62 -7.88 -17.88
CA ARG A 312 -14.86 -8.56 -18.27
C ARG A 312 -14.85 -10.01 -17.81
N ARG A 313 -13.74 -10.74 -18.01
CA ARG A 313 -13.60 -12.12 -17.54
C ARG A 313 -13.70 -12.24 -16.02
N ARG A 314 -13.14 -11.28 -15.28
CA ARG A 314 -13.09 -11.31 -13.81
C ARG A 314 -14.42 -10.97 -13.16
N PHE A 315 -15.10 -9.94 -13.66
CA PHE A 315 -16.29 -9.39 -13.00
C PHE A 315 -17.61 -9.73 -13.71
N GLY A 316 -17.55 -10.28 -14.93
CA GLY A 316 -18.74 -10.73 -15.68
C GLY A 316 -19.55 -9.62 -16.34
N PHE A 317 -19.02 -8.38 -16.39
CA PHE A 317 -19.67 -7.25 -17.07
C PHE A 317 -18.66 -6.34 -17.75
N GLU A 318 -19.14 -5.54 -18.71
CA GLU A 318 -18.29 -4.60 -19.45
C GLU A 318 -17.97 -3.36 -18.62
N CYS A 319 -16.71 -2.96 -18.66
CA CYS A 319 -16.27 -1.69 -18.10
C CYS A 319 -16.44 -0.59 -19.15
N SER A 320 -17.67 -0.18 -19.41
CA SER A 320 -17.98 0.95 -20.29
C SER A 320 -19.21 1.68 -19.76
N VAL A 321 -19.18 3.01 -19.81
CA VAL A 321 -20.39 3.83 -19.64
C VAL A 321 -20.82 4.22 -21.04
N LYS A 322 -22.02 3.79 -21.47
CA LYS A 322 -22.63 4.33 -22.69
C LYS A 322 -22.67 5.86 -22.53
N LYS A 323 -22.16 6.61 -23.50
CA LYS A 323 -22.21 8.07 -23.47
C LYS A 323 -23.65 8.50 -23.19
N ILE A 324 -23.86 9.25 -22.11
CA ILE A 324 -25.10 9.98 -21.88
C ILE A 324 -25.20 10.97 -23.03
N GLY A 325 -25.96 10.61 -24.06
CA GLY A 325 -26.00 11.34 -25.34
C GLY A 325 -26.75 10.61 -26.47
N GLU A 326 -27.00 9.31 -26.35
CA GLU A 326 -27.77 8.57 -27.38
C GLU A 326 -29.26 8.34 -27.05
N ASN A 327 -29.73 8.75 -25.86
CA ASN A 327 -31.13 8.56 -25.44
C ASN A 327 -31.91 9.87 -25.15
N MET A 328 -31.43 11.03 -25.62
CA MET A 328 -32.23 12.27 -25.65
C MET A 328 -32.46 12.71 -27.11
N LYS A 329 -33.13 11.85 -27.88
CA LYS A 329 -33.99 12.26 -28.99
C LYS A 329 -35.40 11.87 -28.59
N GLY A 330 -36.06 12.76 -27.86
CA GLY A 330 -37.41 12.58 -27.34
C GLY A 330 -37.73 13.76 -26.45
N ASP A 331 -38.30 14.78 -27.09
CA ASP A 331 -39.07 15.90 -26.55
C ASP A 331 -39.02 16.11 -25.03
N THR A 332 -38.30 17.14 -24.61
CA THR A 332 -38.87 18.13 -23.69
C THR A 332 -38.06 19.41 -23.80
N ASP A 333 -38.74 20.43 -24.31
CA ASP A 333 -38.41 21.84 -24.29
C ASP A 333 -38.19 22.28 -22.83
N TYR A 334 -36.98 22.70 -22.46
CA TYR A 334 -36.76 23.43 -21.21
C TYR A 334 -36.36 24.85 -21.58
N SER A 335 -37.35 25.71 -21.44
CA SER A 335 -37.29 27.17 -21.50
C SER A 335 -36.13 27.74 -20.69
N ASP A 336 -35.48 28.73 -21.29
CA ASP A 336 -34.57 29.69 -20.65
C ASP A 336 -35.26 30.43 -19.49
N GLU A 337 -35.31 29.82 -18.31
CA GLU A 337 -35.69 30.50 -17.06
C GLU A 337 -35.18 29.68 -15.89
N VAL A 338 -33.99 30.01 -15.35
CA VAL A 338 -33.67 30.23 -13.93
C VAL A 338 -32.18 30.61 -13.88
N LEU A 339 -31.86 31.82 -14.35
CA LEU A 339 -30.83 32.65 -13.75
C LEU A 339 -31.57 33.55 -12.76
N LEU A 340 -31.02 33.71 -11.54
CA LEU A 340 -31.53 34.44 -10.34
C LEU A 340 -31.94 33.44 -9.22
N ILE A 341 -31.40 33.43 -8.00
CA ILE A 341 -30.99 34.53 -7.11
C ILE A 341 -30.12 33.99 -5.94
N SER A 342 -29.04 34.73 -5.62
CA SER A 342 -28.44 35.13 -4.31
C SER A 342 -28.24 34.10 -3.19
N LYS A 343 -27.17 34.14 -2.37
CA LYS A 343 -26.39 35.27 -1.83
C LYS A 343 -24.93 34.88 -1.62
#